data_AF-A0AAD9IXX4-F1
#
_entry.id   AF-A0AAD9IXX4-F1
#
_cell.length_a   1.000
_cell.length_b   1.000
_cell.length_c   1.000
_cell.angle_alpha   90.00
_cell.angle_beta   90.00
_cell.angle_gamma   90.00
#
_symmetry.space_group_name_H-M   'P 1'
#
loop_
_entity.id
_entity.type
_entity.pdbx_description
1 polymer ?
#
loop_
_entity_poly.entity_id
_entity_poly.type
_entity_poly.pdbx_seq_one_letter_code
_entity_poly.pdbx_strand_id
1 'polypeptide(L)'
;MKKISVDWGSFGLHPCNYREKRIHYTLTRNLCRDFERELAANLKDNSKDFWTYCKSKLNNKTGLGDIQNEDGSLTSDDHEKAEILNKYFTSVFTREDTYTIPIVNE
;
A
#
# COMPACT_ATOMS: atom_id res chain seq x y z
N MET A 1 28.70 -14.20 42.39
CA MET A 1 27.72 -14.11 41.27
C MET A 1 28.31 -14.84 40.07
N LYS A 2 27.72 -15.97 39.68
CA LYS A 2 28.24 -16.79 38.57
C LYS A 2 28.00 -16.03 37.26
N LYS A 3 29.07 -15.64 36.56
CA LYS A 3 28.98 -15.14 35.18
C LYS A 3 28.42 -16.28 34.34
N ILE A 4 27.23 -16.09 33.80
CA ILE A 4 26.68 -16.98 32.78
C ILE A 4 27.57 -16.78 31.56
N SER A 5 28.43 -17.75 31.30
CA SER A 5 29.22 -17.82 30.06
C SER A 5 28.28 -18.22 28.95
N VAL A 6 27.67 -17.24 28.29
CA VAL A 6 26.95 -17.48 27.04
C VAL A 6 27.99 -17.77 25.96
N ASP A 7 28.05 -19.04 25.55
CA ASP A 7 28.82 -19.48 24.39
C ASP A 7 28.09 -19.08 23.12
N TRP A 8 28.52 -17.98 22.53
CA TRP A 8 27.98 -17.44 21.28
C TRP A 8 28.30 -18.33 20.06
N GLY A 9 29.14 -19.35 20.21
CA GLY A 9 29.48 -20.32 19.16
C GLY A 9 28.33 -21.23 18.77
N SER A 10 27.46 -21.62 19.72
CA SER A 10 26.35 -22.57 19.45
C SER A 10 25.17 -21.98 18.67
N PHE A 11 25.05 -20.65 18.55
CA PHE A 11 23.96 -19.97 17.82
C PHE A 11 24.36 -19.48 16.43
N GLY A 12 25.58 -19.79 15.95
CA GLY A 12 26.04 -19.40 14.61
C GLY A 12 26.20 -17.89 14.40
N LEU A 13 26.25 -17.09 15.47
CA LEU A 13 26.39 -15.64 15.43
C LEU A 13 27.71 -15.24 16.11
N HIS A 14 28.79 -15.26 15.32
CA HIS A 14 30.08 -14.73 15.77
C HIS A 14 29.97 -13.20 15.99
N PRO A 15 30.50 -12.62 17.09
CA PRO A 15 30.37 -11.18 17.40
C PRO A 15 30.88 -10.24 16.29
N CYS A 16 31.82 -10.70 15.45
CA CYS A 16 32.30 -9.96 14.28
C CYS A 16 31.20 -9.76 13.22
N ASN A 17 30.24 -10.68 13.10
CA ASN A 17 29.10 -10.56 12.19
C ASN A 17 28.09 -9.49 12.65
N TYR A 18 28.05 -9.12 13.94
CA TYR A 18 27.13 -8.09 14.43
C TYR A 18 27.64 -6.67 14.13
N ARG A 19 28.95 -6.44 14.26
CA ARG A 19 29.58 -5.14 13.97
C ARG A 19 29.52 -4.82 12.47
N GLU A 20 29.82 -5.79 11.62
CA GLU A 20 29.71 -5.64 10.16
C GLU A 20 28.26 -5.42 9.72
N LYS A 21 27.30 -6.21 10.24
CA LYS A 21 25.87 -5.99 9.98
C LYS A 21 25.42 -4.59 10.39
N ARG A 22 25.84 -4.09 11.56
CA ARG A 22 25.52 -2.72 12.01
C ARG A 22 26.09 -1.64 11.10
N ILE A 23 27.33 -1.80 10.65
CA ILE A 23 27.96 -0.87 9.71
C ILE A 23 27.14 -0.83 8.41
N HIS A 24 26.76 -2.00 7.88
CA HIS A 24 25.91 -2.10 6.70
C HIS A 24 24.57 -1.39 6.87
N TYR A 25 23.81 -1.67 7.94
CA TYR A 25 22.54 -0.99 8.20
C TYR A 25 22.68 0.53 8.34
N THR A 26 23.76 0.99 8.98
CA THR A 26 24.04 2.43 9.14
C THR A 26 24.34 3.07 7.79
N LEU A 27 25.13 2.41 6.95
CA LEU A 27 25.43 2.86 5.59
C LEU A 27 24.16 2.94 4.74
N THR A 28 23.36 1.87 4.70
CA THR A 28 22.09 1.84 3.97
C THR A 28 21.17 2.97 4.41
N ARG A 29 21.03 3.20 5.73
CA ARG A 29 20.18 4.27 6.27
C ARG A 29 20.68 5.66 5.88
N ASN A 30 21.99 5.89 5.90
CA ASN A 30 22.58 7.17 5.49
C ASN A 30 22.36 7.39 3.99
N LEU A 31 22.61 6.39 3.15
CA LEU A 31 22.39 6.47 1.70
C LEU A 31 20.93 6.76 1.35
N CYS A 32 19.97 6.07 1.99
CA CYS A 32 18.55 6.36 1.78
C CYS A 32 18.20 7.81 2.17
N ARG A 33 18.71 8.30 3.31
CA ARG A 33 18.44 9.67 3.75
C ARG A 33 19.02 10.70 2.80
N ASP A 34 20.24 10.48 2.31
CA ASP A 34 20.90 11.44 1.43
C ASP A 34 20.22 11.48 0.05
N PHE A 35 19.77 10.33 -0.46
CA PHE A 35 18.90 10.23 -1.63
C PHE A 35 17.55 10.95 -1.44
N GLU A 36 16.89 10.76 -0.30
CA GLU A 36 15.62 11.45 0.02
C GLU A 36 15.79 12.97 0.11
N ARG A 37 16.92 13.45 0.64
CA ARG A 37 17.24 14.88 0.68
C ARG A 37 17.41 15.46 -0.71
N GLU A 38 18.07 14.75 -1.62
CA GLU A 38 18.24 15.17 -3.01
C GLU A 38 16.88 15.24 -3.73
N LEU A 39 16.02 14.23 -3.56
CA LEU A 39 14.65 14.25 -4.08
C LEU A 39 13.85 15.45 -3.57
N ALA A 40 13.94 15.77 -2.28
CA ALA A 40 13.25 16.90 -1.70
C ALA A 40 13.80 18.25 -2.20
N ALA A 41 15.12 18.36 -2.37
CA ALA A 41 15.77 19.55 -2.92
C ALA A 41 15.36 19.80 -4.38
N ASN A 42 15.26 18.73 -5.18
CA ASN A 42 14.89 18.79 -6.59
C ASN A 42 13.37 18.80 -6.84
N LEU A 43 12.54 18.92 -5.80
CA LEU A 43 11.07 18.87 -5.91
C LEU A 43 10.51 19.91 -6.88
N LYS A 44 11.13 21.10 -6.94
CA LYS A 44 10.69 22.21 -7.80
C LYS A 44 11.02 21.98 -9.27
N ASP A 45 12.15 21.35 -9.56
CA ASP A 45 12.66 21.15 -10.92
C ASP A 45 12.20 19.80 -11.50
N ASN A 46 12.07 18.77 -10.66
CA ASN A 46 11.63 17.44 -11.05
C ASN A 46 10.69 16.84 -9.98
N SER A 47 9.46 17.33 -9.95
CA SER A 47 8.43 16.84 -9.04
C SER A 47 8.05 15.37 -9.30
N LYS A 48 8.24 14.86 -10.53
CA LYS A 48 7.83 13.51 -10.91
C LYS A 48 8.61 12.44 -10.13
N ASP A 49 9.90 12.63 -9.93
CA ASP A 49 10.74 11.66 -9.24
C ASP A 49 10.36 11.56 -7.76
N PHE A 50 10.07 12.69 -7.12
CA PHE A 50 9.58 12.72 -5.74
C PHE A 50 8.27 11.93 -5.59
N TRP A 51 7.28 12.20 -6.44
CA TRP A 51 6.00 11.49 -6.37
C TRP A 51 6.11 10.01 -6.75
N THR A 52 7.01 9.67 -7.66
CA THR A 52 7.30 8.26 -8.01
C THR A 52 7.92 7.53 -6.83
N TYR A 53 8.88 8.16 -6.13
CA TYR A 53 9.46 7.63 -4.90
C TYR A 53 8.40 7.45 -3.81
N CYS A 54 7.57 8.46 -3.54
CA CYS A 54 6.48 8.36 -2.56
C CYS A 54 5.54 7.19 -2.89
N LYS A 55 5.10 7.06 -4.14
CA LYS A 55 4.27 5.93 -4.58
C LYS A 55 4.94 4.58 -4.35
N SER A 56 6.25 4.46 -4.59
CA SER A 56 7.00 3.21 -4.35
C SER A 56 7.12 2.82 -2.87
N LYS A 57 7.04 3.80 -1.96
CA LYS A 57 7.10 3.58 -0.50
C LYS A 57 5.73 3.34 0.14
N LEU A 58 4.66 3.71 -0.54
CA LEU A 58 3.31 3.47 -0.07
C LEU A 58 2.90 2.02 -0.42
N ASN A 59 2.43 1.27 0.58
CA ASN A 59 1.87 -0.07 0.37
C ASN A 59 0.39 -0.02 -0.08
N ASN A 60 0.05 0.94 -0.92
CA ASN A 60 -1.31 1.08 -1.42
C ASN A 60 -1.53 0.01 -2.48
N LYS A 61 -2.40 -0.98 -2.22
CA LYS A 61 -2.91 -1.87 -3.26
C LYS A 61 -3.70 -1.00 -4.24
N THR A 62 -3.08 -0.63 -5.35
CA THR A 62 -3.77 0.07 -6.43
C THR A 62 -4.62 -0.94 -7.17
N GLY A 63 -5.90 -1.05 -6.78
CA GLY A 63 -6.87 -1.95 -7.37
C GLY A 63 -7.92 -2.39 -6.37
N LEU A 64 -9.12 -2.70 -6.85
CA LEU A 64 -10.11 -3.41 -6.06
C LEU A 64 -9.62 -4.84 -5.83
N GLY A 65 -9.79 -5.33 -4.61
CA GLY A 65 -9.58 -6.74 -4.30
C GLY A 65 -10.53 -7.62 -5.10
N ASP A 66 -10.30 -8.92 -5.06
CA ASP A 66 -11.13 -9.85 -5.82
C ASP A 66 -12.60 -9.78 -5.34
N ILE A 67 -13.52 -9.64 -6.29
CA ILE A 67 -14.95 -9.44 -6.04
C ILE A 67 -15.67 -10.76 -6.29
N GLN A 68 -16.67 -11.08 -5.47
CA GLN A 68 -17.49 -12.27 -5.66
C GLN A 68 -18.64 -11.97 -6.64
N ASN A 69 -18.80 -12.83 -7.65
CA ASN A 69 -19.89 -12.78 -8.61
C ASN A 69 -21.16 -13.38 -8.03
N GLU A 70 -22.29 -13.20 -8.73
CA GLU A 70 -23.57 -13.81 -8.36
C GLU A 70 -23.51 -15.34 -8.29
N ASP A 71 -22.67 -15.96 -9.12
CA ASP A 71 -22.44 -17.42 -9.14
C ASP A 71 -21.53 -17.90 -7.99
N GLY A 72 -21.06 -16.98 -7.15
CA GLY A 72 -20.19 -17.25 -6.01
C GLY A 72 -18.71 -17.40 -6.33
N SER A 73 -18.30 -17.27 -7.59
CA SER A 73 -16.90 -17.26 -8.03
C SER A 73 -16.22 -15.91 -7.71
N LEU A 74 -14.90 -15.94 -7.49
CA LEU A 74 -14.10 -14.74 -7.25
C LEU A 74 -13.45 -14.26 -8.56
N THR A 75 -13.59 -12.99 -8.90
CA THR A 75 -12.93 -12.38 -10.06
C THR A 75 -11.82 -11.41 -9.65
N SER A 76 -10.65 -11.59 -10.28
CA SER A 76 -9.51 -10.68 -10.19
C SER A 76 -9.38 -9.79 -11.42
N ASP A 77 -10.19 -10.02 -12.46
CA ASP A 77 -10.18 -9.26 -13.72
C ASP A 77 -10.89 -7.91 -13.56
N ASP A 78 -10.24 -6.83 -14.02
CA ASP A 78 -10.74 -5.47 -13.79
C ASP A 78 -11.97 -5.13 -14.64
N HIS A 79 -12.11 -5.75 -15.82
CA HIS A 79 -13.30 -5.55 -16.66
C HIS A 79 -14.52 -6.23 -16.03
N GLU A 80 -14.37 -7.47 -15.57
CA GLU A 80 -15.43 -8.18 -14.84
C GLU A 80 -15.85 -7.43 -13.56
N LYS A 81 -14.89 -6.94 -12.77
CA LYS A 81 -15.18 -6.11 -11.59
C LYS A 81 -16.03 -4.89 -11.92
N ALA A 82 -15.73 -4.20 -13.04
CA ALA A 82 -16.47 -3.03 -13.47
C ALA A 82 -17.93 -3.38 -13.81
N GLU A 83 -18.14 -4.48 -14.55
CA GLU A 83 -19.48 -4.95 -14.91
C GLU A 83 -20.31 -5.35 -13.69
N ILE A 84 -19.73 -6.07 -12.72
CA ILE A 84 -20.43 -6.46 -11.48
C ILE A 84 -20.87 -5.25 -10.68
N LEU A 85 -19.97 -4.28 -10.50
CA LEU A 85 -20.28 -3.05 -9.78
C LEU A 85 -21.35 -2.24 -10.49
N ASN A 86 -21.30 -2.15 -11.81
CA ASN A 86 -22.29 -1.45 -12.61
C ASN A 86 -23.67 -2.12 -12.51
N LYS A 87 -23.73 -3.45 -12.58
CA LYS A 87 -24.96 -4.23 -12.40
C LYS A 87 -25.56 -4.03 -11.00
N TYR A 88 -24.73 -4.08 -9.96
CA TYR A 88 -25.18 -3.81 -8.60
C TYR A 88 -25.70 -2.36 -8.45
N PHE A 89 -24.93 -1.40 -8.95
CA PHE A 89 -25.29 0.02 -8.89
C PHE A 89 -26.60 0.32 -9.62
N THR A 90 -26.86 -0.33 -10.75
CA THR A 90 -28.13 -0.15 -11.47
C THR A 90 -29.32 -0.79 -10.75
N SER A 91 -29.11 -1.91 -10.05
CA SER A 91 -30.18 -2.64 -9.34
C SER A 91 -30.76 -1.91 -8.14
N VAL A 92 -29.99 -1.01 -7.51
CA VAL A 92 -30.47 -0.25 -6.35
C VAL A 92 -31.38 0.92 -6.74
N PHE A 93 -31.45 1.28 -8.02
CA PHE A 93 -32.36 2.33 -8.47
C PHE A 93 -33.78 1.79 -8.58
N THR A 94 -34.68 2.44 -7.85
CA THR A 94 -36.12 2.26 -7.93
C THR A 94 -36.70 3.14 -9.04
N ARG A 95 -37.75 2.64 -9.71
CA ARG A 95 -38.59 3.50 -10.54
C ARG A 95 -39.57 4.21 -9.64
N GLU A 96 -39.29 5.48 -9.35
CA GLU A 96 -40.17 6.32 -8.57
C GLU A 96 -41.49 6.57 -9.30
N ASP A 97 -42.59 6.54 -8.56
CA ASP A 97 -43.90 6.88 -9.08
C ASP A 97 -44.11 8.40 -9.05
N THR A 98 -43.92 9.03 -10.22
CA THR A 98 -44.06 10.48 -10.41
C THR A 98 -45.46 11.01 -10.10
N TYR A 99 -46.49 10.15 -10.08
CA TYR A 99 -47.86 10.56 -9.75
C TYR A 99 -48.08 10.80 -8.26
N THR A 100 -47.20 10.26 -7.40
CA THR A 100 -47.30 10.40 -5.93
C THR A 100 -46.38 11.47 -5.35
N ILE A 101 -45.57 12.13 -6.20
CA ILE A 101 -44.64 13.18 -5.77
C ILE A 101 -45.47 14.38 -5.31
N PRO A 102 -45.39 14.80 -4.03
CA PRO A 102 -46.14 15.94 -3.54
C PRO A 102 -45.66 17.22 -4.23
N ILE A 103 -46.60 17.93 -4.84
CA ILE A 103 -46.35 19.23 -5.47
C ILE A 103 -46.25 20.27 -4.37
N VAL A 104 -45.12 20.97 -4.29
CA VAL A 104 -44.97 22.11 -3.38
C VAL A 104 -45.75 23.27 -3.99
N ASN A 105 -46.82 23.67 -3.31
CA ASN A 105 -47.55 24.89 -3.65
C ASN A 105 -46.74 26.09 -3.15
N GLU A 106 -46.48 27.03 -4.05
CA GLU A 106 -45.80 28.31 -3.77
C GLU A 106 -46.71 29.30 -3.01
#